data_AF-A0AA41SX24-F1
#
_entry.id   AF-A0AA41SX24-F1
#
_cell.length_a   1.000
_cell.length_b   1.000
_cell.length_c   1.000
_cell.angle_alpha   90.00
_cell.angle_beta   90.00
_cell.angle_gamma   90.00
#
_symmetry.space_group_name_H-M   'P 1'
#
loop_
_entity.id
_entity.type
_entity.pdbx_description
1 polymer ?
#
loop_
_entity_poly.entity_id
_entity_poly.type
_entity_poly.pdbx_seq_one_letter_code
_entity_poly.pdbx_strand_id
1 'polypeptide(L)'
;MCVCQEGVLLCQTPIDLTLQNCSGGAEYVDCSDPKAQGRSDKTCTTWNIPAFDDQNIVLQDGKVTTVKTTENKECELSENAYSVHTVGLYLILKLQNGMSLIWDKNTRMSVILDPQWQGKVCGLCGNNNGDLKDDFTTRYSSVATGALEFGNSWKTSQECSDTVTQSFPCDSNPYCKAWAVRKCEIIRDSTFTDCHSKVDPNAYYDACIEEACTCDMEGKYQGFCTAVAMYAEACSAAGVCISWRKPNLCPVYCDYYNAPGECSWHYEPCGTVTAKTCKDRVIGQKFSAVLEGCYAKCPENAPYLDENTMKCVSLSECSCFYNDIIPAGGVIEDNCGRTW
;
A
#
# COMPACT_ATOMS: atom_id res chain seq x y z
N MET A 1 -14.39 -18.46 37.54
CA MET A 1 -13.20 -19.31 37.77
C MET A 1 -13.28 -20.47 36.79
N CYS A 2 -12.19 -20.82 36.11
CA CYS A 2 -12.19 -21.87 35.09
C CYS A 2 -11.04 -22.84 35.33
N VAL A 3 -11.23 -24.11 34.96
CA VAL A 3 -10.22 -25.18 35.06
C VAL A 3 -10.23 -25.96 33.75
N CYS A 4 -9.06 -26.33 33.24
CA CYS A 4 -8.90 -27.12 32.03
C CYS A 4 -8.65 -28.58 32.39
N GLN A 5 -9.45 -29.50 31.84
CA GLN A 5 -9.36 -30.93 32.11
C GLN A 5 -9.69 -31.71 30.83
N GLU A 6 -8.85 -32.71 30.50
CA GLU A 6 -8.96 -33.54 29.28
C GLU A 6 -9.15 -32.74 27.97
N GLY A 7 -8.51 -31.56 27.89
CA GLY A 7 -8.56 -30.67 26.72
C GLY A 7 -9.79 -29.76 26.64
N VAL A 8 -10.70 -29.80 27.61
CA VAL A 8 -11.88 -28.94 27.68
C VAL A 8 -11.74 -27.94 28.84
N LEU A 9 -11.94 -26.66 28.54
CA LEU A 9 -11.96 -25.60 29.55
C LEU A 9 -13.38 -25.43 30.10
N LEU A 10 -13.59 -25.81 31.36
CA LEU A 10 -14.88 -25.65 32.03
C LEU A 10 -14.91 -24.33 32.81
N CYS A 11 -15.80 -23.43 32.38
CA CYS A 11 -16.09 -22.14 33.01
C CYS A 11 -17.56 -22.11 33.45
N GLN A 12 -17.83 -21.80 34.72
CA GLN A 12 -19.19 -21.46 35.16
C GLN A 12 -19.53 -20.02 34.75
N THR A 13 -20.61 -19.87 33.99
CA THR A 13 -21.19 -18.61 33.52
C THR A 13 -22.56 -18.36 34.19
N PRO A 14 -23.14 -17.17 33.99
CA PRO A 14 -24.38 -17.08 33.21
C PRO A 14 -24.07 -16.61 31.77
N ILE A 15 -24.40 -17.34 30.69
CA ILE A 15 -25.76 -17.70 30.19
C ILE A 15 -26.45 -16.40 29.73
N ASP A 16 -26.69 -16.11 28.44
CA ASP A 16 -26.69 -16.95 27.21
C ASP A 16 -26.57 -16.04 25.92
N LEU A 17 -26.21 -16.46 24.68
CA LEU A 17 -25.59 -17.70 24.13
C LEU A 17 -25.18 -17.54 22.63
N THR A 18 -23.97 -18.00 22.23
CA THR A 18 -23.51 -18.40 20.84
C THR A 18 -23.57 -17.42 19.65
N LEU A 19 -22.78 -17.52 18.55
CA LEU A 19 -21.70 -18.39 18.00
C LEU A 19 -20.85 -17.46 17.05
N GLN A 20 -19.82 -17.82 16.22
CA GLN A 20 -19.28 -19.08 15.70
C GLN A 20 -17.75 -19.04 15.45
N ASN A 21 -17.16 -20.24 15.29
CA ASN A 21 -15.85 -20.62 14.75
C ASN A 21 -15.48 -20.04 13.35
N CYS A 22 -14.23 -20.10 12.85
CA CYS A 22 -13.15 -21.04 13.19
C CYS A 22 -11.69 -20.59 12.91
N SER A 23 -10.74 -21.17 13.66
CA SER A 23 -9.37 -21.59 13.29
C SER A 23 -8.38 -20.62 12.60
N GLY A 24 -7.35 -20.21 13.34
CA GLY A 24 -6.09 -19.63 12.85
C GLY A 24 -5.24 -19.14 14.03
N GLY A 25 -4.12 -19.80 14.34
CA GLY A 25 -3.43 -19.62 15.62
C GLY A 25 -2.35 -18.53 15.63
N ALA A 26 -2.34 -17.72 16.69
CA ALA A 26 -1.20 -16.87 17.08
C ALA A 26 -0.74 -17.29 18.50
N GLU A 27 0.57 -17.43 18.68
CA GLU A 27 1.19 -17.85 19.95
C GLU A 27 1.74 -16.63 20.71
N TYR A 28 1.48 -16.54 22.01
CA TYR A 28 1.90 -15.41 22.84
C TYR A 28 3.36 -15.60 23.28
N VAL A 29 4.25 -14.69 22.89
CA VAL A 29 5.69 -14.77 23.18
C VAL A 29 6.04 -13.89 24.38
N ASP A 30 6.67 -14.48 25.38
CA ASP A 30 7.30 -13.75 26.48
C ASP A 30 8.63 -13.12 26.00
N CYS A 31 8.75 -11.79 26.15
CA CYS A 31 9.94 -11.03 25.77
C CYS A 31 11.20 -11.39 26.59
N SER A 32 11.06 -12.25 27.60
CA SER A 32 12.15 -12.78 28.44
C SER A 32 12.90 -13.97 27.84
N ASP A 33 12.38 -14.65 26.80
CA ASP A 33 13.05 -15.82 26.18
C ASP A 33 14.28 -15.36 25.35
N PRO A 34 15.49 -15.92 25.55
CA PRO A 34 16.64 -15.70 24.67
C PRO A 34 16.38 -15.98 23.17
N LYS A 35 15.36 -16.77 22.82
CA LYS A 35 14.91 -16.95 21.43
C LYS A 35 14.18 -15.74 20.85
N ALA A 36 13.53 -14.93 21.69
CA ALA A 36 12.88 -13.68 21.24
C ALA A 36 13.93 -12.69 20.70
N GLN A 37 15.14 -12.67 21.28
CA GLN A 37 16.28 -11.89 20.77
C GLN A 37 16.73 -12.32 19.36
N GLY A 38 16.36 -13.53 18.91
CA GLY A 38 16.60 -14.03 17.55
C GLY A 38 15.49 -13.68 16.55
N ARG A 39 14.35 -13.13 16.99
CA ARG A 39 13.28 -12.66 16.10
C ARG A 39 13.39 -11.15 15.94
N SER A 40 14.19 -10.72 14.97
CA SER A 40 13.99 -9.42 14.34
C SER A 40 12.65 -9.45 13.61
N ASP A 41 11.61 -8.81 14.16
CA ASP A 41 10.35 -8.63 13.45
C ASP A 41 10.62 -7.79 12.20
N LYS A 42 10.54 -8.45 11.02
CA LYS A 42 10.66 -7.79 9.72
C LYS A 42 9.53 -6.76 9.64
N THR A 43 9.83 -5.54 9.23
CA THR A 43 8.92 -4.38 9.29
C THR A 43 7.60 -4.62 8.55
N CYS A 44 6.56 -5.04 9.30
CA CYS A 44 5.24 -5.38 8.78
C CYS A 44 4.45 -4.15 8.31
N THR A 45 4.70 -3.73 7.07
CA THR A 45 3.71 -3.10 6.14
C THR A 45 2.79 -2.01 6.70
N THR A 46 3.24 -1.26 7.71
CA THR A 46 2.46 -0.24 8.42
C THR A 46 3.07 1.13 8.17
N TRP A 47 2.40 1.97 7.40
CA TRP A 47 2.87 3.32 7.09
C TRP A 47 2.10 4.34 7.94
N ASN A 48 2.82 4.94 8.90
CA ASN A 48 2.31 6.03 9.72
C ASN A 48 2.70 7.35 9.06
N ILE A 49 1.70 8.16 8.67
CA ILE A 49 1.87 9.50 8.14
C ILE A 49 1.48 10.47 9.28
N PRO A 50 2.45 11.02 10.02
CA PRO A 50 2.16 11.87 11.16
C PRO A 50 1.66 13.25 10.74
N ALA A 51 0.72 13.80 11.52
CA ALA A 51 0.32 15.20 11.55
C ALA A 51 -0.03 15.85 10.19
N PHE A 52 -1.15 15.45 9.60
CA PHE A 52 -1.94 16.33 8.72
C PHE A 52 -3.21 16.78 9.45
N ASP A 53 -3.34 18.09 9.68
CA ASP A 53 -4.49 18.75 10.33
C ASP A 53 -4.98 18.02 11.60
N ASP A 54 -4.07 17.86 12.57
CA ASP A 54 -4.23 17.18 13.86
C ASP A 54 -4.68 15.70 13.79
N GLN A 55 -4.43 15.05 12.65
CA GLN A 55 -4.70 13.63 12.39
C GLN A 55 -3.42 12.90 11.95
N ASN A 56 -3.23 11.69 12.48
CA ASN A 56 -2.26 10.73 11.96
C ASN A 56 -3.00 9.77 11.03
N ILE A 57 -2.55 9.66 9.78
CA ILE A 57 -3.11 8.71 8.81
C ILE A 57 -2.27 7.43 8.87
N VAL A 58 -2.92 6.29 9.08
CA VAL A 58 -2.27 4.97 9.20
C VAL A 58 -2.72 4.08 8.05
N LEU A 59 -1.75 3.51 7.33
CA LEU A 59 -1.97 2.58 6.23
C LEU A 59 -1.48 1.20 6.67
N GLN A 60 -2.42 0.28 6.87
CA GLN A 60 -2.16 -1.05 7.41
C GLN A 60 -3.21 -2.03 6.87
N ASP A 61 -2.82 -3.30 6.65
CA ASP A 61 -3.72 -4.39 6.23
C ASP A 61 -4.62 -4.06 5.02
N GLY A 62 -4.04 -3.34 4.05
CA GLY A 62 -4.71 -2.86 2.84
C GLY A 62 -5.77 -1.76 3.05
N LYS A 63 -5.85 -1.15 4.23
CA LYS A 63 -6.80 -0.10 4.61
C LYS A 63 -6.10 1.21 4.95
N VAL A 64 -6.86 2.30 4.90
CA VAL A 64 -6.48 3.63 5.42
C VAL A 64 -7.36 3.95 6.62
N THR A 65 -6.75 4.29 7.75
CA THR A 65 -7.46 4.72 8.97
C THR A 65 -6.86 6.02 9.50
N THR A 66 -7.58 6.71 10.39
CA THR A 66 -7.14 7.96 11.04
C THR A 66 -7.15 7.83 12.54
N VAL A 67 -6.04 8.20 13.18
CA VAL A 67 -5.90 8.32 14.62
C VAL A 67 -5.80 9.81 14.96
N LYS A 68 -6.87 10.35 15.55
CA LYS A 68 -6.89 11.74 16.05
C LYS A 68 -5.94 11.87 17.24
N THR A 69 -5.14 12.92 17.28
CA THR A 69 -4.02 13.02 18.24
C THR A 69 -4.35 13.77 19.53
N THR A 70 -5.59 14.24 19.71
CA THR A 70 -6.02 15.00 20.90
C THR A 70 -7.51 14.80 21.19
N GLU A 71 -7.89 14.84 22.48
CA GLU A 71 -9.28 14.88 22.92
C GLU A 71 -9.89 16.28 22.72
N ASN A 72 -11.20 16.35 22.45
CA ASN A 72 -12.03 17.56 22.31
C ASN A 72 -11.55 18.57 21.23
N LYS A 73 -12.19 18.62 20.07
CA LYS A 73 -13.65 18.87 19.99
C LYS A 73 -14.40 17.78 19.25
N GLU A 74 -15.43 17.24 19.90
CA GLU A 74 -16.56 16.69 19.16
C GLU A 74 -17.30 17.84 18.43
N CYS A 75 -17.90 17.53 17.29
CA CYS A 75 -18.87 18.36 16.56
C CYS A 75 -18.36 19.53 15.69
N GLU A 76 -17.05 19.78 15.57
CA GLU A 76 -16.56 20.59 14.44
C GLU A 76 -16.51 19.78 13.13
N LEU A 77 -16.74 20.47 12.01
CA LEU A 77 -16.58 19.91 10.68
C LEU A 77 -15.15 20.16 10.20
N SER A 78 -14.27 19.19 10.40
CA SER A 78 -13.06 19.11 9.60
C SER A 78 -13.47 18.81 8.16
N GLU A 79 -13.17 19.69 7.20
CA GLU A 79 -13.07 19.25 5.81
C GLU A 79 -12.03 18.12 5.75
N ASN A 80 -12.27 17.11 4.91
CA ASN A 80 -11.34 15.99 4.82
C ASN A 80 -10.01 16.50 4.23
N ALA A 81 -8.96 16.56 5.07
CA ALA A 81 -7.60 16.96 4.72
C ALA A 81 -6.97 16.07 3.61
N TYR A 82 -7.59 14.94 3.33
CA TYR A 82 -7.20 13.97 2.32
C TYR A 82 -8.42 13.31 1.64
N SER A 83 -8.20 12.71 0.48
CA SER A 83 -9.16 11.80 -0.17
C SER A 83 -8.48 10.50 -0.58
N VAL A 84 -9.17 9.36 -0.41
CA VAL A 84 -8.64 8.01 -0.70
C VAL A 84 -9.35 7.43 -1.91
N HIS A 85 -8.59 7.06 -2.93
CA HIS A 85 -9.08 6.54 -4.20
C HIS A 85 -8.51 5.14 -4.48
N THR A 86 -9.34 4.22 -4.97
CA THR A 86 -8.90 2.88 -5.38
C THR A 86 -8.57 2.90 -6.87
N VAL A 87 -7.29 2.72 -7.24
CA VAL A 87 -6.83 2.85 -8.63
C VAL A 87 -6.00 1.63 -9.05
N GLY A 88 -6.57 0.79 -9.92
CA GLY A 88 -5.95 -0.47 -10.32
C GLY A 88 -5.75 -1.38 -9.11
N LEU A 89 -4.50 -1.80 -8.85
CA LEU A 89 -4.17 -2.55 -7.63
C LEU A 89 -3.98 -1.65 -6.38
N TYR A 90 -3.77 -0.35 -6.56
CA TYR A 90 -3.22 0.56 -5.55
C TYR A 90 -4.31 1.32 -4.78
N LEU A 91 -3.92 1.93 -3.66
CA LEU A 91 -4.64 3.06 -3.06
C LEU A 91 -3.86 4.35 -3.31
N ILE A 92 -4.58 5.41 -3.69
CA ILE A 92 -4.02 6.75 -3.85
C ILE A 92 -4.64 7.68 -2.80
N LEU A 93 -3.81 8.25 -1.94
CA LEU A 93 -4.20 9.25 -0.95
C LEU A 93 -3.76 10.62 -1.47
N LYS A 94 -4.70 11.48 -1.85
CA LYS A 94 -4.44 12.87 -2.23
C LYS A 94 -4.63 13.77 -1.00
N LEU A 95 -3.58 14.48 -0.60
CA LEU A 95 -3.59 15.46 0.50
C LEU A 95 -3.88 16.87 -0.06
N GLN A 96 -4.62 17.71 0.67
CA GLN A 96 -5.00 19.05 0.18
C GLN A 96 -3.80 19.97 -0.13
N ASN A 97 -2.65 19.72 0.49
CA ASN A 97 -1.42 20.52 0.33
C ASN A 97 -0.62 20.21 -0.96
N GLY A 98 -1.16 19.46 -1.92
CA GLY A 98 -0.46 19.10 -3.15
C GLY A 98 0.55 17.96 -2.97
N MET A 99 0.32 17.06 -2.02
CA MET A 99 1.05 15.79 -1.91
C MET A 99 0.12 14.62 -2.27
N SER A 100 0.65 13.58 -2.91
CA SER A 100 -0.09 12.36 -3.21
C SER A 100 0.75 11.13 -2.89
N LEU A 101 0.14 10.16 -2.21
CA LEU A 101 0.77 8.89 -1.84
C LEU A 101 0.12 7.76 -2.64
N ILE A 102 0.94 6.88 -3.21
CA ILE A 102 0.49 5.71 -3.96
C ILE A 102 1.03 4.46 -3.26
N TRP A 103 0.14 3.64 -2.71
CA TRP A 103 0.47 2.45 -1.93
C TRP A 103 -0.06 1.18 -2.61
N ASP A 104 0.77 0.14 -2.70
CA ASP A 104 0.40 -1.16 -3.27
C ASP A 104 -0.43 -2.06 -2.32
N LYS A 105 -0.77 -1.54 -1.13
CA LYS A 105 -1.37 -2.25 0.03
C LYS A 105 -0.37 -3.12 0.82
N ASN A 106 0.91 -3.11 0.47
CA ASN A 106 1.98 -3.90 1.10
C ASN A 106 3.24 -3.05 1.39
N THR A 107 4.39 -3.39 0.79
CA THR A 107 5.72 -2.80 1.04
C THR A 107 6.07 -1.63 0.12
N ARG A 108 5.31 -1.38 -0.95
CA ARG A 108 5.64 -0.35 -1.95
C ARG A 108 4.82 0.92 -1.67
N MET A 109 5.53 1.95 -1.25
CA MET A 109 5.06 3.33 -1.17
C MET A 109 5.69 4.18 -2.27
N SER A 110 5.00 5.20 -2.77
CA SER A 110 5.60 6.26 -3.58
C SER A 110 4.92 7.59 -3.30
N VAL A 111 5.73 8.65 -3.23
CA VAL A 111 5.29 10.02 -2.91
C VAL A 111 5.43 10.86 -4.16
N ILE A 112 4.33 11.47 -4.62
CA ILE A 112 4.31 12.49 -5.66
C ILE A 112 4.09 13.83 -4.97
N LEU A 113 4.95 14.80 -5.28
CA LEU A 113 4.92 16.14 -4.71
C LEU A 113 4.63 17.16 -5.82
N ASP A 114 3.69 18.07 -5.59
CA ASP A 114 3.49 19.22 -6.47
C ASP A 114 4.78 20.07 -6.57
N PRO A 115 5.03 20.76 -7.70
CA PRO A 115 6.23 21.60 -7.88
C PRO A 115 6.46 22.66 -6.80
N GLN A 116 5.43 23.05 -6.04
CA GLN A 116 5.56 23.93 -4.89
C GLN A 116 6.46 23.39 -3.77
N TRP A 117 6.73 22.09 -3.73
CA TRP A 117 7.58 21.40 -2.75
C TRP A 117 9.03 21.19 -3.21
N GLN A 118 9.39 21.62 -4.44
CA GLN A 118 10.77 21.52 -4.95
C GLN A 118 11.75 22.26 -4.02
N GLY A 119 12.79 21.57 -3.54
CA GLY A 119 13.79 22.09 -2.61
C GLY A 119 13.26 22.48 -1.22
N LYS A 120 12.06 22.03 -0.82
CA LYS A 120 11.43 22.33 0.48
C LYS A 120 11.18 21.11 1.36
N VAL A 121 11.58 19.92 0.92
CA VAL A 121 11.44 18.67 1.66
C VAL A 121 12.80 18.17 2.14
N CYS A 122 12.78 17.23 3.09
CA CYS A 122 13.95 16.50 3.54
C CYS A 122 13.50 15.14 4.09
N GLY A 123 14.36 14.13 4.02
CA GLY A 123 14.08 12.78 4.49
C GLY A 123 14.81 11.72 3.67
N LEU A 124 14.37 10.46 3.80
CA LEU A 124 14.93 9.32 3.07
C LEU A 124 14.74 9.41 1.54
N CYS A 125 13.80 10.23 1.06
CA CYS A 125 13.56 10.52 -0.36
C CYS A 125 14.36 11.73 -0.87
N GLY A 126 15.39 12.18 -0.14
CA GLY A 126 16.20 13.32 -0.52
C GLY A 126 15.53 14.67 -0.24
N ASN A 127 15.90 15.69 -1.02
CA ASN A 127 15.44 17.07 -0.82
C ASN A 127 14.59 17.65 -1.98
N ASN A 128 14.48 16.90 -3.09
CA ASN A 128 13.74 17.28 -4.29
C ASN A 128 14.22 18.61 -4.92
N ASN A 129 15.53 18.90 -4.94
CA ASN A 129 16.10 20.06 -5.63
C ASN A 129 16.43 19.77 -7.12
N GLY A 130 16.83 18.52 -7.45
CA GLY A 130 17.26 18.06 -8.77
C GLY A 130 18.76 17.70 -8.89
N ASP A 131 19.55 17.72 -7.81
CA ASP A 131 20.95 17.30 -7.77
C ASP A 131 21.18 16.10 -6.84
N LEU A 132 21.32 14.92 -7.45
CA LEU A 132 21.57 13.63 -6.78
C LEU A 132 22.83 13.60 -5.87
N LYS A 133 23.67 14.66 -5.88
CA LYS A 133 24.85 14.77 -5.02
C LYS A 133 24.54 15.14 -3.56
N ASP A 134 23.39 15.77 -3.28
CA ASP A 134 23.03 16.20 -1.90
C ASP A 134 21.74 15.57 -1.35
N ASP A 135 21.10 14.65 -2.07
CA ASP A 135 19.96 13.87 -1.57
C ASP A 135 20.31 13.03 -0.32
N PHE A 136 21.57 12.64 -0.13
CA PHE A 136 22.05 12.00 1.11
C PHE A 136 22.29 12.99 2.28
N THR A 137 21.55 14.10 2.32
CA THR A 137 21.58 15.05 3.45
C THR A 137 20.91 14.46 4.70
N THR A 138 21.63 14.45 5.81
CA THR A 138 21.17 13.95 7.12
C THR A 138 20.19 14.93 7.80
N ARG A 139 19.53 14.47 8.87
CA ARG A 139 18.76 15.36 9.78
C ARG A 139 19.55 16.56 10.33
N TYR A 140 20.90 16.49 10.29
CA TYR A 140 21.81 17.50 10.82
C TYR A 140 22.36 18.45 9.75
N SER A 141 21.80 18.41 8.53
CA SER A 141 22.23 19.22 7.38
C SER A 141 23.67 18.98 6.91
N SER A 142 24.21 17.79 7.16
CA SER A 142 25.46 17.29 6.55
C SER A 142 25.13 16.31 5.42
N VAL A 143 25.92 16.29 4.34
CA VAL A 143 25.85 15.23 3.34
C VAL A 143 26.58 13.99 3.87
N ALA A 144 25.88 12.86 3.96
CA ALA A 144 26.41 11.60 4.46
C ALA A 144 27.35 10.93 3.46
N THR A 145 28.29 10.13 3.97
CA THR A 145 29.25 9.36 3.16
C THR A 145 28.65 8.09 2.52
N GLY A 146 27.50 7.63 3.01
CA GLY A 146 26.81 6.45 2.48
C GLY A 146 25.45 6.17 3.13
N ALA A 147 24.74 5.19 2.57
CA ALA A 147 23.33 4.93 2.88
C ALA A 147 23.03 4.55 4.35
N LEU A 148 23.98 3.92 5.07
CA LEU A 148 23.82 3.62 6.50
C LEU A 148 23.80 4.88 7.38
N GLU A 149 24.77 5.77 7.17
CA GLU A 149 24.85 7.06 7.90
C GLU A 149 23.61 7.92 7.61
N PHE A 150 23.25 8.02 6.33
CA PHE A 150 22.04 8.71 5.88
C PHE A 150 20.77 8.13 6.54
N GLY A 151 20.55 6.82 6.39
CA GLY A 151 19.35 6.13 6.89
C GLY A 151 19.19 6.20 8.40
N ASN A 152 20.26 5.90 9.16
CA ASN A 152 20.25 5.99 10.62
C ASN A 152 19.97 7.42 11.10
N SER A 153 20.42 8.46 10.37
CA SER A 153 20.14 9.85 10.75
C SER A 153 18.65 10.22 10.73
N TRP A 154 17.84 9.56 9.89
CA TRP A 154 16.42 9.85 9.73
C TRP A 154 15.49 9.11 10.70
N LYS A 155 16.03 8.35 11.67
CA LYS A 155 15.21 7.64 12.67
C LYS A 155 14.38 8.58 13.54
N THR A 156 13.13 8.20 13.83
CA THR A 156 12.17 9.02 14.57
C THR A 156 12.39 8.97 16.08
N SER A 157 12.59 7.78 16.67
CA SER A 157 13.04 7.60 18.05
C SER A 157 14.55 7.32 18.13
N GLN A 158 15.18 7.78 19.22
CA GLN A 158 16.57 7.44 19.55
C GLN A 158 16.71 6.04 20.17
N GLU A 159 15.60 5.43 20.61
CA GLU A 159 15.54 4.06 21.12
C GLU A 159 15.70 3.02 19.99
N CYS A 160 15.43 3.42 18.74
CA CYS A 160 15.74 2.62 17.56
C CYS A 160 17.26 2.47 17.44
N SER A 161 17.73 1.22 17.42
CA SER A 161 19.15 0.89 17.22
C SER A 161 19.62 1.25 15.82
N ASP A 162 20.87 1.70 15.70
CA ASP A 162 21.48 2.04 14.41
C ASP A 162 21.85 0.77 13.62
N THR A 163 21.60 0.79 12.32
CA THR A 163 22.06 -0.28 11.41
C THR A 163 23.57 -0.14 11.19
N VAL A 164 24.35 -1.06 11.76
CA VAL A 164 25.83 -1.02 11.71
C VAL A 164 26.42 -1.61 10.42
N THR A 165 25.67 -2.46 9.72
CA THR A 165 26.09 -3.17 8.51
C THR A 165 24.90 -3.35 7.57
N GLN A 166 25.08 -3.10 6.28
CA GLN A 166 24.10 -3.55 5.28
C GLN A 166 24.14 -5.08 5.24
N SER A 167 22.99 -5.72 5.47
CA SER A 167 22.82 -7.16 5.39
C SER A 167 21.69 -7.46 4.42
N PHE A 168 22.03 -8.14 3.33
CA PHE A 168 21.13 -8.42 2.23
C PHE A 168 20.46 -9.80 2.41
N PRO A 169 19.11 -9.92 2.28
CA PRO A 169 18.41 -11.19 2.50
C PRO A 169 18.99 -12.35 1.70
N CYS A 170 19.53 -12.10 0.50
CA CYS A 170 20.15 -13.11 -0.32
C CYS A 170 21.45 -13.70 0.24
N ASP A 171 22.24 -12.94 1.02
CA ASP A 171 23.56 -13.38 1.48
C ASP A 171 23.46 -14.44 2.58
N SER A 172 22.46 -14.31 3.45
CA SER A 172 22.12 -15.34 4.44
C SER A 172 21.36 -16.53 3.84
N ASN A 173 20.90 -16.46 2.58
CA ASN A 173 19.97 -17.43 2.00
C ASN A 173 20.32 -17.88 0.57
N PRO A 174 21.37 -18.69 0.35
CA PRO A 174 21.83 -19.09 -0.98
C PRO A 174 20.78 -19.79 -1.86
N TYR A 175 19.87 -20.57 -1.26
CA TYR A 175 18.78 -21.24 -1.98
C TYR A 175 17.75 -20.24 -2.53
N CYS A 176 17.39 -19.22 -1.75
CA CYS A 176 16.48 -18.16 -2.21
C CYS A 176 17.19 -17.29 -3.27
N LYS A 177 18.49 -16.98 -3.11
CA LYS A 177 19.30 -16.25 -4.11
C LYS A 177 19.27 -16.92 -5.49
N ALA A 178 19.40 -18.24 -5.56
CA ALA A 178 19.33 -18.99 -6.83
C ALA A 178 17.93 -18.95 -7.49
N TRP A 179 16.85 -18.89 -6.70
CA TRP A 179 15.50 -18.72 -7.22
C TRP A 179 15.24 -17.28 -7.67
N ALA A 180 15.63 -16.31 -6.85
CA ALA A 180 15.49 -14.87 -7.08
C ALA A 180 16.17 -14.44 -8.38
N VAL A 181 17.48 -14.73 -8.54
CA VAL A 181 18.25 -14.48 -9.77
C VAL A 181 17.50 -15.00 -11.00
N ARG A 182 17.09 -16.28 -11.00
CA ARG A 182 16.41 -16.92 -12.13
C ARG A 182 15.03 -16.31 -12.43
N LYS A 183 14.33 -15.79 -11.43
CA LYS A 183 13.01 -15.17 -11.58
C LYS A 183 13.10 -13.73 -12.06
N CYS A 184 14.02 -12.96 -11.48
CA CYS A 184 14.22 -11.54 -11.79
C CYS A 184 14.81 -11.30 -13.20
N GLU A 185 15.39 -12.31 -13.85
CA GLU A 185 15.77 -12.21 -15.28
C GLU A 185 14.64 -11.72 -16.18
N ILE A 186 13.36 -11.85 -15.82
CA ILE A 186 12.26 -11.28 -16.60
C ILE A 186 12.42 -9.78 -16.88
N ILE A 187 13.00 -9.03 -15.94
CA ILE A 187 13.30 -7.59 -16.09
C ILE A 187 14.30 -7.34 -17.24
N ARG A 188 15.15 -8.32 -17.54
CA ARG A 188 16.20 -8.27 -18.58
C ARG A 188 15.90 -9.15 -19.81
N ASP A 189 14.88 -9.99 -19.76
CA ASP A 189 14.50 -10.88 -20.87
C ASP A 189 13.62 -10.17 -21.91
N SER A 190 13.28 -10.91 -22.98
CA SER A 190 12.49 -10.41 -24.11
C SER A 190 11.16 -9.74 -23.73
N THR A 191 10.60 -10.02 -22.55
CA THR A 191 9.34 -9.46 -22.03
C THR A 191 9.40 -7.93 -21.91
N PHE A 192 10.57 -7.34 -21.66
CA PHE A 192 10.74 -5.89 -21.43
C PHE A 192 11.63 -5.19 -22.49
N THR A 193 11.96 -5.87 -23.60
CA THR A 193 12.88 -5.36 -24.66
C THR A 193 12.63 -3.91 -25.06
N ASP A 194 11.37 -3.54 -25.31
CA ASP A 194 11.00 -2.21 -25.78
C ASP A 194 11.29 -1.10 -24.74
N CYS A 195 11.30 -1.47 -23.46
CA CYS A 195 11.58 -0.59 -22.33
C CYS A 195 13.07 -0.48 -21.98
N HIS A 196 13.90 -1.47 -22.28
CA HIS A 196 15.36 -1.44 -21.99
C HIS A 196 16.07 -0.23 -22.61
N SER A 197 15.52 0.35 -23.68
CA SER A 197 16.01 1.57 -24.34
C SER A 197 15.58 2.88 -23.66
N LYS A 198 14.75 2.81 -22.62
CA LYS A 198 14.09 3.93 -21.93
C LYS A 198 14.41 3.98 -20.43
N VAL A 199 14.48 2.82 -19.79
CA VAL A 199 14.76 2.66 -18.36
C VAL A 199 15.79 1.55 -18.20
N ASP A 200 16.91 1.83 -17.52
CA ASP A 200 17.96 0.84 -17.27
C ASP A 200 17.41 -0.30 -16.39
N PRO A 201 17.38 -1.56 -16.88
CA PRO A 201 16.85 -2.69 -16.12
C PRO A 201 17.73 -3.13 -14.95
N ASN A 202 19.01 -2.75 -14.89
CA ASN A 202 19.97 -3.37 -13.96
C ASN A 202 19.65 -3.06 -12.48
N ALA A 203 19.38 -1.79 -12.14
CA ALA A 203 19.02 -1.41 -10.77
C ALA A 203 17.72 -2.09 -10.29
N TYR A 204 16.74 -2.27 -11.20
CA TYR A 204 15.50 -2.97 -10.90
C TYR A 204 15.69 -4.49 -10.78
N TYR A 205 16.60 -5.07 -11.56
CA TYR A 205 16.98 -6.48 -11.47
C TYR A 205 17.68 -6.80 -10.13
N ASP A 206 18.63 -5.96 -9.71
CA ASP A 206 19.35 -6.12 -8.44
C ASP A 206 18.40 -5.92 -7.24
N ALA A 207 17.52 -4.90 -7.28
CA ALA A 207 16.49 -4.71 -6.26
C ALA A 207 15.48 -5.88 -6.22
N CYS A 208 15.08 -6.41 -7.37
CA CYS A 208 14.22 -7.59 -7.46
C CYS A 208 14.84 -8.80 -6.80
N ILE A 209 16.16 -9.01 -6.95
CA ILE A 209 16.87 -10.12 -6.32
C ILE A 209 16.73 -10.06 -4.80
N GLU A 210 16.96 -8.90 -4.18
CA GLU A 210 16.92 -8.78 -2.71
C GLU A 210 15.51 -8.88 -2.13
N GLU A 211 14.51 -8.26 -2.77
CA GLU A 211 13.09 -8.42 -2.40
C GLU A 211 12.64 -9.90 -2.51
N ALA A 212 13.00 -10.58 -3.60
CA ALA A 212 12.69 -11.99 -3.85
C ALA A 212 13.43 -12.97 -2.92
N CYS A 213 14.47 -12.52 -2.21
CA CYS A 213 15.23 -13.32 -1.25
C CYS A 213 14.63 -13.38 0.16
N THR A 214 13.52 -12.68 0.43
CA THR A 214 12.78 -12.81 1.68
C THR A 214 12.16 -14.23 1.77
N CYS A 215 12.82 -15.15 2.50
CA CYS A 215 12.61 -16.59 2.32
C CYS A 215 11.28 -17.20 2.79
N ASP A 216 10.30 -16.39 3.18
CA ASP A 216 8.99 -16.85 3.64
C ASP A 216 8.14 -17.25 2.42
N MET A 217 7.41 -18.37 2.48
CA MET A 217 6.85 -19.01 1.28
C MET A 217 5.82 -18.15 0.52
N GLU A 218 5.07 -17.31 1.24
CA GLU A 218 4.12 -16.35 0.68
C GLU A 218 4.85 -15.06 0.24
N GLY A 219 5.76 -14.55 1.08
CA GLY A 219 6.56 -13.34 0.82
C GLY A 219 7.44 -13.42 -0.44
N LYS A 220 8.08 -14.57 -0.72
CA LYS A 220 8.94 -14.78 -1.92
C LYS A 220 8.30 -14.31 -3.22
N TYR A 221 7.05 -14.71 -3.45
CA TYR A 221 6.34 -14.34 -4.67
C TYR A 221 5.86 -12.89 -4.61
N GLN A 222 5.48 -12.40 -3.43
CA GLN A 222 5.02 -11.03 -3.24
C GLN A 222 6.13 -10.00 -3.54
N GLY A 223 7.31 -10.12 -2.91
CA GLY A 223 8.44 -9.22 -3.17
C GLY A 223 8.89 -9.25 -4.63
N PHE A 224 9.01 -10.45 -5.22
CA PHE A 224 9.26 -10.62 -6.65
C PHE A 224 8.23 -9.90 -7.53
N CYS A 225 6.92 -10.11 -7.29
CA CYS A 225 5.87 -9.49 -8.09
C CYS A 225 5.84 -7.96 -7.93
N THR A 226 6.13 -7.44 -6.74
CA THR A 226 6.21 -6.00 -6.46
C THR A 226 7.40 -5.35 -7.17
N ALA A 227 8.57 -5.98 -7.17
CA ALA A 227 9.75 -5.46 -7.87
C ALA A 227 9.60 -5.45 -9.41
N VAL A 228 8.98 -6.48 -9.99
CA VAL A 228 8.68 -6.50 -11.44
C VAL A 228 7.58 -5.49 -11.80
N ALA A 229 6.57 -5.31 -10.93
CA ALA A 229 5.56 -4.25 -11.10
C ALA A 229 6.19 -2.85 -11.11
N MET A 230 7.14 -2.57 -10.22
CA MET A 230 7.88 -1.29 -10.19
C MET A 230 8.63 -1.00 -11.49
N TYR A 231 9.19 -2.03 -12.15
CA TYR A 231 9.81 -1.83 -13.46
C TYR A 231 8.76 -1.59 -14.55
N ALA A 232 7.65 -2.34 -14.56
CA ALA A 232 6.55 -2.13 -15.50
C ALA A 232 5.88 -0.74 -15.38
N GLU A 233 5.81 -0.20 -14.16
CA GLU A 233 5.35 1.17 -13.90
C GLU A 233 6.36 2.20 -14.41
N ALA A 234 7.66 2.02 -14.17
CA ALA A 234 8.71 2.89 -14.72
C ALA A 234 8.70 2.89 -16.26
N CYS A 235 8.52 1.72 -16.89
CA CYS A 235 8.31 1.59 -18.33
C CYS A 235 7.06 2.36 -18.79
N SER A 236 5.94 2.22 -18.08
CA SER A 236 4.68 2.90 -18.41
C SER A 236 4.78 4.43 -18.27
N ALA A 237 5.49 4.93 -17.25
CA ALA A 237 5.82 6.34 -17.09
C ALA A 237 6.75 6.87 -18.19
N ALA A 238 7.64 6.03 -18.72
CA ALA A 238 8.46 6.30 -19.90
C ALA A 238 7.70 6.10 -21.25
N GLY A 239 6.39 5.83 -21.21
CA GLY A 239 5.52 5.68 -22.38
C GLY A 239 5.50 4.29 -23.01
N VAL A 240 6.05 3.26 -22.35
CA VAL A 240 6.14 1.88 -22.84
C VAL A 240 5.30 0.95 -21.95
N CYS A 241 4.09 0.63 -22.41
CA CYS A 241 3.19 -0.30 -21.72
C CYS A 241 3.60 -1.76 -21.94
N ILE A 242 3.92 -2.49 -20.86
CA ILE A 242 4.35 -3.91 -20.93
C ILE A 242 3.34 -4.82 -20.21
N SER A 243 2.71 -5.74 -20.94
CA SER A 243 1.82 -6.76 -20.36
C SER A 243 2.61 -7.98 -19.88
N TRP A 244 3.21 -7.88 -18.70
CA TRP A 244 4.15 -8.88 -18.17
C TRP A 244 3.48 -10.05 -17.41
N ARG A 245 2.35 -9.79 -16.72
CA ARG A 245 1.64 -10.76 -15.85
C ARG A 245 0.98 -11.89 -16.66
N LYS A 246 0.97 -13.11 -16.10
CA LYS A 246 0.44 -14.33 -16.74
C LYS A 246 -0.24 -15.23 -15.68
N PRO A 247 -1.11 -16.19 -16.05
CA PRO A 247 -1.80 -17.06 -15.06
C PRO A 247 -0.86 -17.85 -14.13
N ASN A 248 0.39 -18.09 -14.54
CA ASN A 248 1.45 -18.76 -13.76
C ASN A 248 2.55 -17.80 -13.26
N LEU A 249 2.34 -16.48 -13.37
CA LEU A 249 3.32 -15.44 -13.06
C LEU A 249 2.60 -14.17 -12.59
N CYS A 250 2.54 -13.97 -11.28
CA CYS A 250 1.90 -12.81 -10.66
C CYS A 250 0.46 -12.54 -11.16
N PRO A 251 -0.43 -13.56 -11.16
CA PRO A 251 -1.79 -13.43 -11.68
C PRO A 251 -2.59 -12.37 -10.91
N VAL A 252 -3.58 -11.79 -11.60
CA VAL A 252 -4.53 -10.80 -11.05
C VAL A 252 -5.94 -11.22 -11.50
N TYR A 253 -6.86 -11.30 -10.55
CA TYR A 253 -8.20 -11.87 -10.74
C TYR A 253 -9.27 -10.77 -10.82
N CYS A 254 -9.22 -9.97 -11.89
CA CYS A 254 -10.20 -8.88 -12.09
C CYS A 254 -11.61 -9.39 -12.42
N ASP A 255 -11.72 -10.64 -12.86
CA ASP A 255 -12.97 -11.36 -13.07
C ASP A 255 -13.76 -11.59 -11.78
N TYR A 256 -13.11 -11.59 -10.61
CA TYR A 256 -13.75 -11.65 -9.30
C TYR A 256 -14.82 -10.57 -9.07
N TYR A 257 -14.66 -9.40 -9.71
CA TYR A 257 -15.58 -8.27 -9.55
C TYR A 257 -16.78 -8.30 -10.54
N ASN A 258 -16.81 -9.23 -11.50
CA ASN A 258 -17.93 -9.40 -12.42
C ASN A 258 -18.99 -10.34 -11.80
N ALA A 259 -20.28 -9.98 -11.88
CA ALA A 259 -21.33 -10.95 -11.58
C ALA A 259 -21.40 -12.05 -12.67
N PRO A 260 -22.05 -13.21 -12.41
CA PRO A 260 -22.15 -14.29 -13.41
C PRO A 260 -22.83 -13.83 -14.71
N GLY A 261 -22.04 -13.76 -15.79
CA GLY A 261 -22.47 -13.28 -17.11
C GLY A 261 -22.09 -11.83 -17.42
N GLU A 262 -21.52 -11.10 -16.47
CA GLU A 262 -20.93 -9.77 -16.70
C GLU A 262 -19.48 -9.87 -17.19
N CYS A 263 -19.02 -8.81 -17.85
CA CYS A 263 -17.64 -8.64 -18.32
C CYS A 263 -17.31 -7.15 -18.39
N SER A 264 -17.43 -6.47 -17.24
CA SER A 264 -17.18 -5.02 -17.09
C SER A 264 -15.78 -4.76 -16.52
N TRP A 265 -15.30 -5.60 -15.61
CA TRP A 265 -13.97 -5.54 -15.02
C TRP A 265 -12.94 -6.32 -15.85
N HIS A 266 -11.83 -5.65 -16.17
CA HIS A 266 -10.68 -6.23 -16.86
C HIS A 266 -9.37 -5.82 -16.20
N TYR A 267 -8.32 -6.62 -16.41
CA TYR A 267 -6.94 -6.22 -16.13
C TYR A 267 -6.42 -5.32 -17.26
N GLU A 268 -5.94 -4.13 -16.91
CA GLU A 268 -5.24 -3.21 -17.81
C GLU A 268 -3.79 -3.03 -17.29
N PRO A 269 -2.74 -3.41 -18.05
CA PRO A 269 -1.34 -3.38 -17.58
C PRO A 269 -0.75 -1.96 -17.49
N CYS A 270 -1.40 -0.99 -18.11
CA CYS A 270 -1.06 0.44 -18.07
C CYS A 270 -2.36 1.25 -17.98
N GLY A 271 -3.19 0.89 -17.01
CA GLY A 271 -4.53 1.46 -16.86
C GLY A 271 -4.52 2.92 -16.40
N THR A 272 -5.61 3.60 -16.70
CA THR A 272 -5.96 4.92 -16.14
C THR A 272 -7.45 4.92 -15.82
N VAL A 273 -7.84 5.67 -14.77
CA VAL A 273 -9.26 5.80 -14.41
C VAL A 273 -9.99 6.54 -15.54
N THR A 274 -10.91 5.82 -16.20
CA THR A 274 -11.70 6.30 -17.35
C THR A 274 -13.21 6.33 -17.05
N ALA A 275 -13.67 5.47 -16.14
CA ALA A 275 -14.97 5.62 -15.50
C ALA A 275 -15.00 6.88 -14.61
N LYS A 276 -16.18 7.47 -14.43
CA LYS A 276 -16.39 8.46 -13.35
C LYS A 276 -16.44 7.70 -12.02
N THR A 277 -16.03 8.29 -10.90
CA THR A 277 -16.23 7.67 -9.58
C THR A 277 -17.31 8.38 -8.77
N CYS A 278 -17.85 7.71 -7.75
CA CYS A 278 -18.80 8.29 -6.81
C CYS A 278 -18.16 9.34 -5.88
N LYS A 279 -16.83 9.33 -5.70
CA LYS A 279 -16.10 10.32 -4.89
C LYS A 279 -15.85 11.61 -5.67
N ASP A 280 -15.61 11.51 -6.98
CA ASP A 280 -15.43 12.65 -7.88
C ASP A 280 -16.78 13.31 -8.23
N ARG A 281 -17.32 14.13 -7.30
CA ARG A 281 -18.54 14.93 -7.56
C ARG A 281 -18.45 15.83 -8.79
N VAL A 282 -17.24 16.22 -9.22
CA VAL A 282 -16.99 17.03 -10.43
C VAL A 282 -15.69 16.59 -11.11
N ILE A 283 -15.78 16.19 -12.38
CA ILE A 283 -14.68 16.04 -13.38
C ILE A 283 -13.47 15.22 -12.93
N GLY A 284 -13.43 13.96 -13.39
CA GLY A 284 -12.43 13.53 -14.39
C GLY A 284 -10.95 13.82 -14.10
N GLN A 285 -10.52 13.77 -12.84
CA GLN A 285 -9.10 13.87 -12.51
C GLN A 285 -8.39 12.60 -12.96
N LYS A 286 -7.86 12.61 -14.18
CA LYS A 286 -6.83 11.67 -14.59
C LYS A 286 -5.70 11.74 -13.57
N PHE A 287 -5.51 10.68 -12.79
CA PHE A 287 -4.31 10.50 -12.01
C PHE A 287 -3.12 10.51 -12.97
N SER A 288 -2.11 11.33 -12.68
CA SER A 288 -0.93 11.47 -13.54
C SER A 288 -0.12 10.18 -13.62
N ALA A 289 -0.26 9.31 -12.61
CA ALA A 289 0.28 7.95 -12.61
C ALA A 289 -0.58 7.02 -13.47
N VAL A 290 0.07 6.36 -14.43
CA VAL A 290 -0.48 5.23 -15.19
C VAL A 290 -0.16 3.97 -14.39
N LEU A 291 -1.19 3.24 -13.93
CA LEU A 291 -1.04 2.16 -12.95
C LEU A 291 -1.71 0.87 -13.43
N GLU A 292 -1.04 -0.27 -13.24
CA GLU A 292 -1.62 -1.57 -13.55
C GLU A 292 -2.75 -1.96 -12.59
N GLY A 293 -3.67 -2.81 -13.07
CA GLY A 293 -4.65 -3.49 -12.22
C GLY A 293 -6.01 -3.62 -12.85
N CYS A 294 -7.03 -3.73 -11.99
CA CYS A 294 -8.41 -3.94 -12.40
C CYS A 294 -9.14 -2.63 -12.63
N TYR A 295 -9.79 -2.50 -13.79
CA TYR A 295 -10.56 -1.31 -14.15
C TYR A 295 -11.94 -1.71 -14.70
N ALA A 296 -12.98 -1.00 -14.24
CA ALA A 296 -14.36 -1.20 -14.65
C ALA A 296 -14.72 -0.37 -15.89
N LYS A 297 -15.33 -1.01 -16.89
CA LYS A 297 -15.97 -0.37 -18.05
C LYS A 297 -17.46 -0.23 -17.77
N CYS A 298 -17.81 0.81 -17.02
CA CYS A 298 -19.19 1.07 -16.60
C CYS A 298 -20.10 1.46 -17.79
N PRO A 299 -21.34 0.93 -17.86
CA PRO A 299 -22.26 1.19 -18.97
C PRO A 299 -22.97 2.55 -18.82
N GLU A 300 -23.54 3.06 -19.91
CA GLU A 300 -24.16 4.40 -19.96
C GLU A 300 -25.32 4.61 -18.96
N ASN A 301 -26.05 3.54 -18.62
CA ASN A 301 -27.14 3.58 -17.64
C ASN A 301 -26.67 3.56 -16.18
N ALA A 302 -25.42 3.20 -15.91
CA ALA A 302 -24.80 3.16 -14.59
C ALA A 302 -23.33 3.65 -14.66
N PRO A 303 -23.08 4.92 -15.05
CA PRO A 303 -21.77 5.35 -15.54
C PRO A 303 -20.79 5.80 -14.45
N TYR A 304 -21.09 5.57 -13.17
CA TYR A 304 -20.23 5.89 -12.02
C TYR A 304 -19.77 4.61 -11.34
N LEU A 305 -18.46 4.45 -11.14
CA LEU A 305 -17.89 3.43 -10.28
C LEU A 305 -18.01 3.89 -8.81
N ASP A 306 -18.79 3.15 -8.03
CA ASP A 306 -18.70 3.18 -6.59
C ASP A 306 -17.47 2.38 -6.15
N GLU A 307 -16.43 3.09 -5.71
CA GLU A 307 -15.17 2.51 -5.23
C GLU A 307 -15.28 1.81 -3.88
N ASN A 308 -16.36 2.04 -3.12
CA ASN A 308 -16.58 1.39 -1.83
C ASN A 308 -17.21 0.00 -2.04
N THR A 309 -18.15 -0.11 -2.98
CA THR A 309 -18.84 -1.36 -3.32
C THR A 309 -18.27 -2.10 -4.54
N MET A 310 -17.33 -1.49 -5.26
CA MET A 310 -16.71 -1.96 -6.50
C MET A 310 -17.73 -2.28 -7.62
N LYS A 311 -18.76 -1.43 -7.74
CA LYS A 311 -19.86 -1.60 -8.71
C LYS A 311 -20.13 -0.34 -9.52
N CYS A 312 -20.62 -0.54 -10.74
CA CYS A 312 -21.12 0.53 -11.59
C CYS A 312 -22.58 0.87 -11.22
N VAL A 313 -22.86 2.13 -10.91
CA VAL A 313 -24.13 2.64 -10.38
C VAL A 313 -24.55 3.96 -11.06
N SER A 314 -25.80 4.39 -10.87
CA SER A 314 -26.18 5.78 -11.18
C SER A 314 -25.67 6.74 -10.09
N LEU A 315 -25.57 8.04 -10.38
CA LEU A 315 -25.10 9.04 -9.42
C LEU A 315 -25.98 9.12 -8.15
N SER A 316 -27.26 8.79 -8.28
CA SER A 316 -28.24 8.70 -7.20
C SER A 316 -28.11 7.45 -6.33
N GLU A 317 -27.32 6.46 -6.75
CA GLU A 317 -27.12 5.17 -6.07
C GLU A 317 -25.71 5.03 -5.47
N CYS A 318 -24.86 6.05 -5.62
CA CYS A 318 -23.54 6.12 -5.00
C CYS A 318 -23.60 5.99 -3.47
N SER A 319 -22.81 5.07 -2.90
CA SER A 319 -22.63 4.99 -1.46
C SER A 319 -21.77 6.13 -0.90
N CYS A 320 -22.00 6.46 0.37
CA CYS A 320 -21.12 7.28 1.19
C CYS A 320 -20.25 6.38 2.08
N PHE A 321 -19.20 6.95 2.71
CA PHE A 321 -18.40 6.24 3.71
C PHE A 321 -18.19 7.12 4.94
N TYR A 322 -18.55 6.62 6.11
CA TYR A 322 -18.27 7.22 7.41
C TYR A 322 -18.25 6.10 8.46
N ASN A 323 -17.05 5.72 8.90
CA ASN A 323 -16.72 4.52 9.67
C ASN A 323 -17.06 3.17 8.99
N ASP A 324 -18.14 3.09 8.22
CA ASP A 324 -18.51 1.97 7.33
C ASP A 324 -19.17 2.50 6.04
N ILE A 325 -19.51 1.61 5.10
CA ILE A 325 -20.19 1.92 3.84
C ILE A 325 -21.68 2.20 4.08
N ILE A 326 -22.14 3.37 3.68
CA ILE A 326 -23.53 3.82 3.80
C ILE A 326 -24.19 3.75 2.43
N PRO A 327 -25.20 2.89 2.20
CA PRO A 327 -25.89 2.81 0.92
C PRO A 327 -26.66 4.09 0.62
N ALA A 328 -26.91 4.38 -0.66
CA ALA A 328 -27.66 5.58 -1.05
C ALA A 328 -29.04 5.65 -0.39
N GLY A 329 -29.36 6.81 0.21
CA GLY A 329 -30.58 7.02 0.99
C GLY A 329 -30.55 6.42 2.41
N GLY A 330 -29.47 5.73 2.80
CA GLY A 330 -29.17 5.46 4.20
C GLY A 330 -28.83 6.76 4.93
N VAL A 331 -29.27 6.88 6.17
CA VAL A 331 -29.00 8.04 7.04
C VAL A 331 -28.11 7.58 8.19
N ILE A 332 -27.08 8.37 8.50
CA ILE A 332 -26.32 8.23 9.74
C ILE A 332 -26.63 9.40 10.68
N GLU A 333 -26.73 9.12 11.98
CA GLU A 333 -26.64 10.13 13.02
C GLU A 333 -25.24 9.99 13.64
N ASP A 334 -24.44 11.06 13.59
CA ASP A 334 -23.13 11.05 14.24
C ASP A 334 -23.25 11.31 15.76
N ASN A 335 -22.15 11.16 16.50
CA ASN A 335 -22.09 11.41 17.95
C ASN A 335 -22.51 12.85 18.36
N CYS A 336 -22.76 13.74 17.39
CA CYS A 336 -23.17 15.12 17.57
C CYS A 336 -24.64 15.38 17.20
N GLY A 337 -25.43 14.33 16.94
CA GLY A 337 -26.84 14.44 16.56
C GLY A 337 -27.05 15.06 15.18
N ARG A 338 -26.01 15.05 14.31
CA ARG A 338 -26.13 15.54 12.94
C ARG A 338 -26.48 14.35 12.04
N THR A 339 -27.58 14.49 11.31
CA THR A 339 -28.00 13.51 10.31
C THR A 339 -27.43 13.84 8.93
N TRP A 340 -26.88 12.82 8.27
CA TRP A 340 -26.25 12.90 6.93
C TRP A 340 -26.84 11.85 6.00
#